data_AF-A0A8H7QKZ7-F1
#
_entry.id   AF-A0A8H7QKZ7-F1
#
_cell.length_a   1.000
_cell.length_b   1.000
_cell.length_c   1.000
_cell.angle_alpha   90.00
_cell.angle_beta   90.00
_cell.angle_gamma   90.00
#
_symmetry.space_group_name_H-M   'P 1'
#
loop_
_entity.id
_entity.type
_entity.pdbx_description
1 polymer ?
#
loop_
_entity_poly.entity_id
_entity_poly.type
_entity_poly.pdbx_seq_one_letter_code
_entity_poly.pdbx_strand_id
1 'polypeptide(L)'
;MISSHCGQNGHASARSREYLNYNYTVKELIQQNLGSQNQRYTVSIPLKSFMSSVDVNANNTAVQKIKSLSMFLRKVAYNAQLFFSFYILKHPNSLPSELLKQNFWYSVCRVVYQKLSVQNFQSQYPLIPHLAEVWEDLNGVEGVNLTVDKGNLTLYGQVVLSACESIATCHNNYYIENFENIIASYFIYMIRQAFHDIKMSVVKHRVYEHVLNVLFSPGLGAINSDNIFTSLNSEKQENICAFLNPLILEIKNRIPVFPVTKVTLNNAPFSIILVLKHILEKYESLIVEAPLPVPVSQLQIIPHVVIHLLLLSITP
;
A
#
# COMPACT_ATOMS: atom_id res chain seq x y z
N MET A 1 39.21 24.87 7.47
CA MET A 1 38.39 23.81 6.82
C MET A 1 38.19 24.24 5.37
N ILE A 2 38.63 23.45 4.40
CA ILE A 2 38.55 23.76 2.95
C ILE A 2 37.43 22.93 2.33
N SER A 3 36.54 23.55 1.57
CA SER A 3 35.46 22.86 0.87
C SER A 3 35.99 22.06 -0.31
N SER A 4 35.72 20.76 -0.35
CA SER A 4 36.08 19.90 -1.50
C SER A 4 35.29 20.23 -2.77
N HIS A 5 34.25 21.06 -2.67
CA HIS A 5 33.37 21.39 -3.78
C HIS A 5 33.76 22.68 -4.52
N CYS A 6 34.37 23.64 -3.83
CA CYS A 6 34.75 24.94 -4.41
C CYS A 6 36.17 25.40 -4.05
N GLY A 7 36.92 24.64 -3.25
CA GLY A 7 38.29 24.95 -2.86
C GLY A 7 38.45 26.13 -1.90
N GLN A 8 37.35 26.73 -1.42
CA GLN A 8 37.39 27.90 -0.56
C GLN A 8 37.55 27.54 0.91
N ASN A 9 38.29 28.38 1.64
CA ASN A 9 38.47 28.29 3.08
C ASN A 9 37.22 28.77 3.83
N GLY A 10 36.88 28.10 4.93
CA GLY A 10 35.86 28.54 5.89
C GLY A 10 34.60 27.68 5.95
N HIS A 11 34.42 26.71 5.05
CA HIS A 11 33.28 25.80 5.07
C HIS A 11 33.63 24.41 4.50
N ALA A 12 32.87 23.38 4.88
CA ALA A 12 33.10 22.00 4.44
C ALA A 12 32.28 21.57 3.22
N SER A 13 31.17 22.26 2.93
CA SER A 13 30.25 21.86 1.85
C SER A 13 29.52 23.05 1.24
N ALA A 14 28.97 22.85 0.03
CA ALA A 14 28.10 23.82 -0.64
C ALA A 14 26.76 24.07 0.09
N ARG A 15 26.46 23.33 1.16
CA ARG A 15 25.29 23.55 2.03
C ARG A 15 25.59 24.46 3.22
N SER A 16 26.83 24.95 3.35
CA SER A 16 27.21 25.90 4.42
C SER A 16 26.73 27.30 4.08
N ARG A 17 26.28 28.07 5.08
CA ARG A 17 25.86 29.47 4.89
C ARG A 17 27.01 30.38 4.45
N GLU A 18 28.24 29.97 4.75
CA GLU A 18 29.48 30.65 4.39
C GLU A 18 29.93 30.35 2.95
N TYR A 19 29.18 29.53 2.20
CA TYR A 19 29.41 29.32 0.77
C TYR A 19 28.86 30.51 -0.02
N LEU A 20 29.66 31.07 -0.92
CA LEU A 20 29.32 32.29 -1.68
C LEU A 20 27.99 32.17 -2.44
N ASN A 21 27.65 30.97 -2.90
CA ASN A 21 26.40 30.66 -3.61
C ASN A 21 25.47 29.78 -2.77
N TYR A 22 25.42 30.01 -1.46
CA TYR A 22 24.54 29.27 -0.56
C TYR A 22 23.08 29.35 -1.04
N ASN A 23 22.50 28.20 -1.31
CA ASN A 23 21.07 28.10 -1.59
C ASN A 23 20.31 28.10 -0.26
N TYR A 24 19.63 29.20 0.02
CA TYR A 24 18.74 29.30 1.17
C TYR A 24 17.74 28.14 1.20
N THR A 25 17.55 27.58 2.39
CA THR A 25 16.47 26.64 2.64
C THR A 25 15.11 27.34 2.49
N VAL A 26 14.06 26.57 2.22
CA VAL A 26 12.68 27.10 2.15
C VAL A 26 12.32 27.87 3.43
N LYS A 27 12.77 27.38 4.59
CA LYS A 27 12.54 28.05 5.89
C LYS A 27 13.22 29.42 5.96
N GLU A 28 14.46 29.54 5.47
CA GLU A 28 15.19 30.81 5.45
C GLU A 28 14.59 31.79 4.44
N LEU A 29 14.18 31.31 3.25
CA LEU A 29 13.48 32.13 2.27
C LEU A 29 12.16 32.66 2.79
N ILE A 30 11.38 31.82 3.49
CA ILE A 30 10.12 32.24 4.13
C ILE A 30 10.40 33.29 5.21
N GLN A 31 11.40 33.06 6.06
CA GLN A 31 11.78 33.98 7.12
C GLN A 31 12.27 35.34 6.58
N GLN A 32 13.02 35.33 5.48
CA GLN A 32 13.53 36.52 4.83
C GLN A 32 12.42 37.33 4.15
N ASN A 33 11.49 36.66 3.47
CA ASN A 33 10.45 37.32 2.68
C ASN A 33 9.21 37.71 3.50
N LEU A 34 8.87 36.97 4.55
CA LEU A 34 7.62 37.14 5.31
C LEU A 34 7.85 37.52 6.78
N GLY A 35 9.11 37.59 7.24
CA GLY A 35 9.45 37.92 8.63
C GLY A 35 9.17 36.80 9.64
N SER A 36 9.40 37.09 10.92
CA SER A 36 9.25 36.13 12.03
C SER A 36 7.82 35.89 12.49
N GLN A 37 6.88 36.75 12.09
CA GLN A 37 5.45 36.66 12.45
C GLN A 37 4.60 36.13 11.29
N ASN A 38 5.10 35.12 10.58
CA ASN A 38 4.29 34.44 9.57
C ASN A 38 3.43 33.35 10.22
N GLN A 39 2.19 33.21 9.74
CA GLN A 39 1.32 32.09 10.06
C GLN A 39 1.22 31.17 8.84
N ARG A 40 1.41 29.87 9.06
CA ARG A 40 1.35 28.88 7.99
C ARG A 40 -0.04 28.26 7.93
N TYR A 41 -0.71 28.44 6.80
CA TYR A 41 -1.96 27.76 6.47
C TYR A 41 -1.70 26.70 5.40
N THR A 42 -2.45 25.61 5.46
CA THR A 42 -2.50 24.62 4.36
C THR A 42 -3.79 24.85 3.60
N VAL A 43 -3.69 25.11 2.30
CA VAL A 43 -4.84 25.37 1.44
C VAL A 43 -4.74 24.42 0.25
N SER A 44 -5.84 23.75 -0.08
CA SER A 44 -5.94 22.95 -1.30
C SER A 44 -6.50 23.83 -2.40
N ILE A 45 -5.69 24.11 -3.42
CA ILE A 45 -6.09 24.89 -4.59
C ILE A 45 -5.75 24.12 -5.88
N PRO A 46 -6.55 24.25 -6.95
CA PRO A 46 -6.21 23.65 -8.23
C PRO A 46 -4.86 24.15 -8.72
N LEU A 47 -4.01 23.27 -9.27
CA LEU A 47 -2.71 23.65 -9.83
C LEU A 47 -2.82 24.82 -10.81
N LYS A 48 -3.87 24.81 -11.65
CA LYS A 48 -4.18 25.88 -12.61
C LYS A 48 -4.35 27.26 -11.96
N SER A 49 -4.83 27.31 -10.71
CA SER A 49 -4.97 28.55 -9.94
C SER A 49 -3.64 29.09 -9.40
N PHE A 50 -2.60 28.24 -9.33
CA PHE A 50 -1.25 28.63 -8.92
C PHE A 50 -0.37 29.08 -10.10
N MET A 51 -0.78 28.76 -11.34
CA MET A 51 -0.01 29.04 -12.55
C MET A 51 -0.34 30.44 -13.07
N SER A 52 0.69 31.26 -13.32
CA SER A 52 0.53 32.65 -13.80
C SER A 52 0.03 32.68 -15.25
N SER A 53 -0.97 33.49 -15.58
CA SER A 53 -1.46 33.65 -16.96
C SER A 53 -0.45 34.30 -17.91
N VAL A 54 0.65 34.85 -17.38
CA VAL A 54 1.62 35.67 -18.13
C VAL A 54 2.62 34.82 -18.93
N ASP A 55 2.95 33.60 -18.49
CA ASP A 55 3.89 32.71 -19.19
C ASP A 55 3.30 31.32 -19.43
N VAL A 56 2.48 31.24 -20.49
CA VAL A 56 1.81 30.01 -20.93
C VAL A 56 2.81 28.90 -21.28
N ASN A 57 3.99 29.25 -21.81
CA ASN A 57 4.99 28.28 -22.25
C ASN A 57 5.75 27.65 -21.07
N ALA A 58 6.17 28.47 -20.09
CA ALA A 58 6.76 27.96 -18.85
C ALA A 58 5.75 27.09 -18.08
N ASN A 59 4.49 27.51 -18.04
CA ASN A 59 3.41 26.75 -17.43
C ASN A 59 3.20 25.39 -18.09
N ASN A 60 3.07 25.34 -19.42
CA ASN A 60 2.91 24.09 -20.15
C ASN A 60 4.11 23.16 -19.91
N THR A 61 5.33 23.70 -19.90
CA THR A 61 6.54 22.96 -19.59
C THR A 61 6.50 22.38 -18.16
N ALA A 62 6.09 23.16 -17.17
CA ALA A 62 5.94 22.70 -15.79
C ALA A 62 4.90 21.60 -15.66
N VAL A 63 3.73 21.73 -16.29
CA VAL A 63 2.68 20.71 -16.31
C VAL A 63 3.18 19.41 -16.93
N GLN A 64 3.90 19.48 -18.05
CA GLN A 64 4.45 18.29 -18.68
C GLN A 64 5.52 17.61 -17.82
N LYS A 65 6.36 18.39 -17.13
CA LYS A 65 7.31 17.86 -16.13
C LYS A 65 6.58 17.16 -14.98
N ILE A 66 5.54 17.78 -14.42
CA ILE A 66 4.72 17.19 -13.35
C ILE A 66 4.09 15.88 -13.84
N LYS A 67 3.46 15.87 -15.02
CA LYS A 67 2.87 14.66 -15.59
C LYS A 67 3.90 13.54 -15.76
N SER A 68 5.06 13.86 -16.31
CA SER A 68 6.13 12.90 -16.57
C SER A 68 6.69 12.32 -15.26
N LEU A 69 6.96 13.18 -14.27
CA LEU A 69 7.40 12.75 -12.94
C LEU A 69 6.35 11.90 -12.23
N SER A 70 5.06 12.29 -12.31
CA SER A 70 3.96 11.53 -11.74
C SER A 70 3.81 10.16 -12.40
N MET A 71 3.88 10.07 -13.73
CA MET A 71 3.82 8.78 -14.44
C MET A 71 4.99 7.87 -14.05
N PHE A 72 6.20 8.42 -13.99
CA PHE A 72 7.39 7.70 -13.53
C PHE A 72 7.20 7.19 -12.10
N LEU A 73 6.81 8.06 -11.16
CA LEU A 73 6.58 7.68 -9.77
C LEU A 73 5.54 6.58 -9.63
N ARG A 74 4.43 6.66 -10.37
CA ARG A 74 3.38 5.64 -10.31
C ARG A 74 3.91 4.26 -10.71
N LYS A 75 4.70 4.19 -11.78
CA LYS A 75 5.33 2.94 -12.20
C LYS A 75 6.34 2.43 -11.16
N VAL A 76 7.15 3.33 -10.59
CA VAL A 76 8.11 2.96 -9.55
C VAL A 76 7.41 2.41 -8.30
N ALA A 77 6.38 3.12 -7.82
CA ALA A 77 5.59 2.72 -6.66
C ALA A 77 4.88 1.39 -6.89
N TYR A 78 4.24 1.23 -8.06
CA TYR A 78 3.57 0.00 -8.47
C TYR A 78 4.54 -1.20 -8.44
N ASN A 79 5.69 -1.09 -9.11
CA ASN A 79 6.66 -2.19 -9.18
C ASN A 79 7.28 -2.49 -7.81
N ALA A 80 7.51 -1.47 -6.97
CA ALA A 80 8.00 -1.67 -5.61
C ALA A 80 6.98 -2.41 -4.73
N GLN A 81 5.70 -2.04 -4.82
CA GLN A 81 4.62 -2.73 -4.12
C GLN A 81 4.42 -4.16 -4.62
N LEU A 82 4.52 -4.38 -5.92
CA LEU A 82 4.44 -5.72 -6.53
C LEU A 82 5.55 -6.63 -5.99
N PHE A 83 6.80 -6.16 -6.00
CA PHE A 83 7.92 -6.89 -5.41
C PHE A 83 7.70 -7.20 -3.93
N PHE A 84 7.32 -6.20 -3.15
CA PHE A 84 7.05 -6.37 -1.72
C PHE A 84 5.97 -7.43 -1.46
N SER A 85 4.87 -7.38 -2.22
CA SER A 85 3.75 -8.30 -2.08
C SER A 85 4.17 -9.74 -2.44
N PHE A 86 4.90 -9.89 -3.54
CA PHE A 86 5.42 -11.19 -3.97
C PHE A 86 6.42 -11.78 -2.95
N TYR A 87 7.29 -10.95 -2.39
CA TYR A 87 8.23 -11.36 -1.34
C TYR A 87 7.50 -11.89 -0.10
N ILE A 88 6.46 -11.18 0.35
CA ILE A 88 5.64 -11.63 1.49
C ILE A 88 5.03 -13.00 1.24
N LEU A 89 4.50 -13.24 0.03
CA LEU A 89 3.87 -14.50 -0.32
C LEU A 89 4.86 -15.67 -0.34
N LYS A 90 6.11 -15.43 -0.76
CA LYS A 90 7.20 -16.43 -0.75
C LYS A 90 7.74 -16.72 0.65
N HIS A 91 7.58 -15.80 1.61
CA HIS A 91 8.12 -15.92 2.97
C HIS A 91 7.05 -15.72 4.06
N PRO A 92 5.99 -16.54 4.10
CA PRO A 92 4.81 -16.29 4.94
C PRO A 92 5.05 -16.46 6.44
N ASN A 93 6.10 -17.21 6.83
CA ASN A 93 6.32 -17.63 8.21
C ASN A 93 7.43 -16.83 8.90
N SER A 94 8.16 -15.98 8.18
CA SER A 94 9.26 -15.18 8.73
C SER A 94 9.50 -13.95 7.86
N LEU A 95 9.11 -12.78 8.38
CA LEU A 95 9.30 -11.50 7.73
C LEU A 95 10.02 -10.55 8.69
N PRO A 96 11.16 -9.96 8.30
CA PRO A 96 11.84 -8.98 9.15
C PRO A 96 11.07 -7.65 9.23
N SER A 97 11.04 -7.04 10.42
CA SER A 97 10.40 -5.72 10.65
C SER A 97 10.96 -4.61 9.76
N GLU A 98 12.20 -4.78 9.31
CA GLU A 98 12.96 -3.93 8.39
C GLU A 98 12.21 -3.65 7.10
N LEU A 99 11.40 -4.62 6.62
CA LEU A 99 10.60 -4.52 5.40
C LEU A 99 9.62 -3.33 5.43
N LEU A 100 9.19 -2.90 6.62
CA LEU A 100 8.21 -1.83 6.78
C LEU A 100 8.83 -0.46 7.00
N LYS A 101 10.16 -0.40 7.12
CA LYS A 101 10.88 0.85 7.34
C LYS A 101 10.97 1.61 6.02
N GLN A 102 10.83 2.94 6.09
CA GLN A 102 10.97 3.83 4.93
C GLN A 102 12.25 3.57 4.12
N ASN A 103 13.37 3.30 4.80
CA ASN A 103 14.65 3.01 4.15
C ASN A 103 14.57 1.78 3.24
N PHE A 104 13.84 0.74 3.63
CA PHE A 104 13.65 -0.44 2.80
C PHE A 104 12.88 -0.09 1.51
N TRP A 105 11.74 0.59 1.64
CA TRP A 105 10.95 1.06 0.50
C TRP A 105 11.74 1.96 -0.45
N TYR A 106 12.58 2.84 0.10
CA TYR A 106 13.47 3.66 -0.70
C TYR A 106 14.50 2.83 -1.49
N SER A 107 15.08 1.81 -0.85
CA SER A 107 16.01 0.88 -1.50
C SER A 107 15.34 0.05 -2.59
N VAL A 108 14.14 -0.49 -2.35
CA VAL A 108 13.34 -1.20 -3.38
C VAL A 108 13.08 -0.28 -4.58
N CYS A 109 12.62 0.95 -4.33
CA CYS A 109 12.40 1.92 -5.41
C CYS A 109 13.69 2.14 -6.20
N ARG A 110 14.85 2.29 -5.53
CA ARG A 110 16.15 2.43 -6.21
C ARG A 110 16.52 1.25 -7.10
N VAL A 111 16.14 0.03 -6.73
CA VAL A 111 16.32 -1.14 -7.61
C VAL A 111 15.40 -1.04 -8.81
N VAL A 112 14.12 -0.70 -8.59
CA VAL A 112 13.12 -0.53 -9.65
C VAL A 112 13.54 0.48 -10.73
N TYR A 113 14.07 1.66 -10.36
CA TYR A 113 14.61 2.61 -11.36
C TYR A 113 16.12 2.46 -11.62
N GLN A 114 16.69 1.29 -11.30
CA GLN A 114 18.03 0.87 -11.69
C GLN A 114 19.18 1.76 -11.16
N LYS A 115 18.97 2.41 -10.00
CA LYS A 115 19.98 3.19 -9.27
C LYS A 115 20.64 2.41 -8.12
N LEU A 116 20.20 1.18 -7.90
CA LEU A 116 20.80 0.21 -6.99
C LEU A 116 20.70 -1.15 -7.68
N SER A 117 21.80 -1.91 -7.75
CA SER A 117 21.73 -3.28 -8.26
C SER A 117 21.06 -4.19 -7.25
N VAL A 118 20.45 -5.27 -7.75
CA VAL A 118 19.77 -6.28 -6.93
C VAL A 118 20.74 -6.90 -5.91
N GLN A 119 21.99 -7.15 -6.31
CA GLN A 119 23.01 -7.71 -5.42
C GLN A 119 23.39 -6.73 -4.30
N ASN A 120 23.54 -5.44 -4.62
CA ASN A 120 23.83 -4.42 -3.61
C ASN A 120 22.63 -4.22 -2.68
N PHE A 121 21.40 -4.34 -3.19
CA PHE A 121 20.20 -4.32 -2.36
C PHE A 121 20.19 -5.47 -1.36
N GLN A 122 20.46 -6.71 -1.79
CA GLN A 122 20.60 -7.85 -0.89
C GLN A 122 21.68 -7.62 0.17
N SER A 123 22.84 -7.05 -0.19
CA SER A 123 23.92 -6.77 0.76
C SER A 123 23.56 -5.72 1.82
N GLN A 124 22.66 -4.78 1.51
CA GLN A 124 22.20 -3.77 2.48
C GLN A 124 21.27 -4.35 3.54
N TYR A 125 20.67 -5.50 3.25
CA TYR A 125 19.70 -6.16 4.12
C TYR A 125 20.07 -7.65 4.31
N PRO A 126 21.22 -7.95 4.95
CA PRO A 126 21.71 -9.33 5.07
C PRO A 126 20.79 -10.22 5.92
N LEU A 127 19.97 -9.62 6.77
CA LEU A 127 18.99 -10.33 7.61
C LEU A 127 17.66 -10.59 6.88
N ILE A 128 17.48 -10.06 5.68
CA ILE A 128 16.30 -10.30 4.84
C ILE A 128 16.72 -11.30 3.77
N PRO A 129 16.32 -12.58 3.90
CA PRO A 129 16.84 -13.64 3.06
C PRO A 129 16.25 -13.54 1.63
N HIS A 130 16.99 -14.02 0.64
CA HIS A 130 16.50 -14.24 -0.73
C HIS A 130 15.91 -13.02 -1.48
N LEU A 131 16.17 -11.77 -1.08
CA LEU A 131 15.69 -10.58 -1.81
C LEU A 131 16.09 -10.61 -3.29
N ALA A 132 17.32 -11.02 -3.59
CA ALA A 132 17.80 -11.10 -4.95
C ALA A 132 17.11 -12.22 -5.75
N GLU A 133 16.97 -13.39 -5.15
CA GLU A 133 16.31 -14.54 -5.77
C GLU A 133 14.84 -14.26 -6.04
N VAL A 134 14.11 -13.70 -5.06
CA VAL A 134 12.71 -13.31 -5.21
C VAL A 134 12.52 -12.25 -6.29
N TRP A 135 13.48 -11.33 -6.44
CA TRP A 135 13.45 -10.33 -7.51
C TRP A 135 13.55 -10.99 -8.89
N GLU A 136 14.52 -11.89 -9.08
CA GLU A 136 14.71 -12.61 -10.34
C GLU A 136 13.52 -13.53 -10.65
N ASP A 137 12.99 -14.24 -9.65
CA ASP A 137 11.77 -15.06 -9.75
C ASP A 137 10.60 -14.24 -10.30
N LEU A 138 10.32 -13.09 -9.69
CA LEU A 138 9.21 -12.23 -10.10
C LEU A 138 9.45 -11.61 -11.49
N ASN A 139 10.68 -11.21 -11.78
CA ASN A 139 11.03 -10.64 -13.07
C ASN A 139 11.06 -11.70 -14.20
N GLY A 140 11.13 -12.99 -13.85
CA GLY A 140 10.99 -14.12 -14.76
C GLY A 140 9.54 -14.51 -15.07
N VAL A 141 8.55 -13.95 -14.37
CA VAL A 141 7.13 -14.19 -14.65
C VAL A 141 6.73 -13.52 -15.96
N GLU A 142 6.04 -14.25 -16.84
CA GLU A 142 5.59 -13.73 -18.13
C GLU A 142 4.75 -12.45 -17.96
N GLY A 143 5.12 -11.40 -18.70
CA GLY A 143 4.42 -10.11 -18.67
C GLY A 143 4.82 -9.19 -17.51
N VAL A 144 5.73 -9.61 -16.61
CA VAL A 144 6.24 -8.75 -15.54
C VAL A 144 7.51 -8.03 -16.00
N ASN A 145 7.56 -6.72 -15.77
CA ASN A 145 8.79 -5.94 -15.89
C ASN A 145 8.92 -5.02 -14.67
N LEU A 146 9.80 -5.39 -13.74
CA LEU A 146 10.01 -4.64 -12.50
C LEU A 146 10.84 -3.37 -12.71
N THR A 147 11.51 -3.22 -13.85
CA THR A 147 12.38 -2.08 -14.09
C THR A 147 11.63 -0.92 -14.74
N VAL A 148 11.93 0.29 -14.29
CA VAL A 148 11.36 1.53 -14.82
C VAL A 148 12.47 2.43 -15.31
N ASP A 149 12.48 2.73 -16.61
CA ASP A 149 13.40 3.71 -17.15
C ASP A 149 13.01 5.12 -16.69
N LYS A 150 13.98 5.84 -16.12
CA LYS A 150 13.85 7.25 -15.74
C LYS A 150 14.00 8.19 -16.95
N GLY A 151 14.55 7.72 -18.07
CA GLY A 151 14.90 8.53 -19.23
C GLY A 151 15.72 9.77 -18.85
N ASN A 152 15.28 10.92 -19.37
CA ASN A 152 15.89 12.24 -19.16
C ASN A 152 15.27 13.03 -17.99
N LEU A 153 14.54 12.35 -17.08
CA LEU A 153 13.94 13.03 -15.93
C LEU A 153 15.03 13.63 -15.02
N THR A 154 14.83 14.89 -14.66
CA THR A 154 15.61 15.61 -13.64
C THR A 154 14.80 15.76 -12.36
N LEU A 155 15.45 15.96 -11.20
CA LEU A 155 14.80 16.14 -9.89
C LEU A 155 13.98 14.95 -9.35
N TYR A 156 13.98 13.81 -10.04
CA TYR A 156 13.29 12.59 -9.61
C TYR A 156 13.70 12.12 -8.21
N GLY A 157 14.94 12.37 -7.77
CA GLY A 157 15.43 11.90 -6.47
C GLY A 157 14.64 12.45 -5.27
N GLN A 158 14.32 13.75 -5.28
CA GLN A 158 13.52 14.38 -4.21
C GLN A 158 12.07 13.89 -4.25
N VAL A 159 11.54 13.78 -5.46
CA VAL A 159 10.17 13.34 -5.74
C VAL A 159 9.97 11.88 -5.32
N VAL A 160 10.94 10.99 -5.60
CA VAL A 160 10.96 9.60 -5.16
C VAL A 160 11.10 9.51 -3.64
N LEU A 161 12.01 10.26 -3.02
CA LEU A 161 12.19 10.22 -1.57
C LEU A 161 10.89 10.57 -0.83
N SER A 162 10.24 11.66 -1.24
CA SER A 162 8.94 12.07 -0.67
C SER A 162 7.85 11.04 -0.96
N ALA A 163 7.82 10.45 -2.16
CA ALA A 163 6.89 9.38 -2.47
C ALA A 163 7.12 8.12 -1.62
N CYS A 164 8.36 7.74 -1.33
CA CYS A 164 8.67 6.58 -0.47
C CYS A 164 8.20 6.78 0.97
N GLU A 165 8.27 8.00 1.51
CA GLU A 165 7.67 8.36 2.81
C GLU A 165 6.17 8.12 2.80
N SER A 166 5.49 8.61 1.75
CA SER A 166 4.07 8.39 1.55
C SER A 166 3.75 6.91 1.36
N ILE A 167 4.49 6.17 0.54
CA ILE A 167 4.25 4.74 0.29
C ILE A 167 4.39 3.94 1.58
N ALA A 168 5.49 4.10 2.33
CA ALA A 168 5.68 3.37 3.59
C ALA A 168 4.57 3.69 4.60
N THR A 169 4.16 4.96 4.69
CA THR A 169 3.09 5.40 5.60
C THR A 169 1.72 4.89 5.15
N CYS A 170 1.36 5.10 3.89
CA CYS A 170 0.08 4.73 3.32
C CYS A 170 -0.10 3.22 3.24
N HIS A 171 0.96 2.45 2.94
CA HIS A 171 0.87 0.99 2.88
C HIS A 171 0.58 0.39 4.27
N ASN A 172 1.27 0.87 5.30
CA ASN A 172 1.00 0.45 6.68
C ASN A 172 -0.39 0.90 7.16
N ASN A 173 -0.76 2.15 6.86
CA ASN A 173 -2.08 2.68 7.22
C ASN A 173 -3.21 1.97 6.47
N TYR A 174 -2.99 1.56 5.22
CA TYR A 174 -4.00 0.88 4.41
C TYR A 174 -4.50 -0.38 5.12
N TYR A 175 -3.58 -1.23 5.59
CA TYR A 175 -3.98 -2.44 6.30
C TYR A 175 -4.72 -2.10 7.60
N ILE A 176 -4.29 -1.09 8.35
CA ILE A 176 -4.97 -0.68 9.59
C ILE A 176 -6.40 -0.22 9.29
N GLU A 177 -6.59 0.61 8.28
CA GLU A 177 -7.87 1.22 7.94
C GLU A 177 -8.82 0.24 7.22
N ASN A 178 -8.28 -0.75 6.50
CA ASN A 178 -9.07 -1.64 5.64
C ASN A 178 -9.14 -3.09 6.12
N PHE A 179 -8.48 -3.46 7.23
CA PHE A 179 -8.44 -4.85 7.69
C PHE A 179 -9.83 -5.47 7.84
N GLU A 180 -10.73 -4.78 8.54
CA GLU A 180 -12.11 -5.22 8.73
C GLU A 180 -12.85 -5.32 7.40
N ASN A 181 -12.65 -4.36 6.50
CA ASN A 181 -13.27 -4.36 5.17
C ASN A 181 -12.78 -5.50 4.28
N ILE A 182 -11.52 -5.90 4.38
CA ILE A 182 -10.97 -7.05 3.64
C ILE A 182 -11.65 -8.33 4.13
N ILE A 183 -11.75 -8.51 5.44
CA ILE A 183 -12.42 -9.67 6.04
C ILE A 183 -13.91 -9.67 5.70
N ALA A 184 -14.58 -8.52 5.79
CA ALA A 184 -15.97 -8.37 5.39
C ALA A 184 -16.19 -8.78 3.93
N SER A 185 -15.32 -8.30 3.04
CA SER A 185 -15.40 -8.62 1.60
C SER A 185 -15.27 -10.12 1.34
N TYR A 186 -14.40 -10.81 2.09
CA TYR A 186 -14.29 -12.27 2.05
C TYR A 186 -15.59 -12.97 2.42
N PHE A 187 -16.20 -12.63 3.55
CA PHE A 187 -17.48 -13.23 3.94
C PHE A 187 -18.61 -12.90 2.97
N ILE A 188 -18.68 -11.66 2.48
CA ILE A 188 -19.65 -11.26 1.45
C ILE A 188 -19.51 -12.15 0.22
N TYR A 189 -18.29 -12.35 -0.27
CA TYR A 189 -18.03 -13.21 -1.43
C TYR A 189 -18.46 -14.66 -1.16
N MET A 190 -18.03 -15.25 -0.04
CA MET A 190 -18.36 -16.64 0.29
C MET A 190 -19.87 -16.87 0.40
N ILE A 191 -20.60 -15.96 1.06
CA ILE A 191 -22.07 -16.01 1.14
C ILE A 191 -22.67 -15.88 -0.25
N ARG A 192 -22.17 -14.97 -1.09
CA ARG A 192 -22.68 -14.76 -2.45
C ARG A 192 -22.45 -15.94 -3.36
N GLN A 193 -21.40 -16.73 -3.14
CA GLN A 193 -21.15 -17.97 -3.87
C GLN A 193 -22.06 -19.12 -3.43
N ALA A 194 -22.34 -19.23 -2.12
CA ALA A 194 -23.20 -20.29 -1.61
C ALA A 194 -24.71 -19.97 -1.74
N PHE A 195 -25.08 -18.69 -1.70
CA PHE A 195 -26.48 -18.22 -1.61
C PHE A 195 -26.75 -17.06 -2.59
N HIS A 196 -26.78 -17.38 -3.89
CA HIS A 196 -26.92 -16.40 -4.97
C HIS A 196 -28.25 -15.62 -4.94
N ASP A 197 -29.30 -16.18 -4.35
CA ASP A 197 -30.65 -15.64 -4.27
C ASP A 197 -30.81 -14.53 -3.21
N ILE A 198 -29.85 -14.38 -2.29
CA ILE A 198 -29.89 -13.36 -1.25
C ILE A 198 -29.46 -12.00 -1.81
N LYS A 199 -30.28 -10.97 -1.58
CA LYS A 199 -29.97 -9.58 -1.97
C LYS A 199 -28.65 -9.11 -1.37
N MET A 200 -27.80 -8.50 -2.19
CA MET A 200 -26.48 -7.98 -1.78
C MET A 200 -26.55 -7.03 -0.58
N SER A 201 -27.56 -6.16 -0.51
CA SER A 201 -27.75 -5.24 0.62
C SER A 201 -27.95 -5.98 1.94
N VAL A 202 -28.68 -7.10 1.92
CA VAL A 202 -28.90 -7.95 3.09
C VAL A 202 -27.59 -8.62 3.49
N VAL A 203 -26.86 -9.22 2.53
CA VAL A 203 -25.55 -9.84 2.80
C VAL A 203 -24.59 -8.86 3.45
N LYS A 204 -24.39 -7.67 2.84
CA LYS A 204 -23.49 -6.64 3.38
C LYS A 204 -23.88 -6.24 4.81
N HIS A 205 -25.14 -5.88 5.02
CA HIS A 205 -25.62 -5.47 6.33
C HIS A 205 -25.35 -6.54 7.39
N ARG A 206 -25.52 -7.83 7.08
CA ARG A 206 -25.28 -8.92 8.04
C ARG A 206 -23.82 -9.20 8.30
N VAL A 207 -22.97 -9.09 7.29
CA VAL A 207 -21.54 -9.23 7.49
C VAL A 207 -21.02 -8.14 8.42
N TYR A 208 -21.35 -6.87 8.16
CA TYR A 208 -20.90 -5.76 8.98
C TYR A 208 -21.48 -5.78 10.41
N GLU A 209 -22.78 -6.06 10.58
CA GLU A 209 -23.43 -6.00 11.89
C GLU A 209 -23.23 -7.26 12.76
N HIS A 210 -23.04 -8.43 12.16
CA HIS A 210 -23.03 -9.69 12.93
C HIS A 210 -21.72 -10.45 12.79
N VAL A 211 -21.25 -10.68 11.56
CA VAL A 211 -20.04 -11.50 11.34
C VAL A 211 -18.81 -10.82 11.91
N LEU A 212 -18.59 -9.53 11.60
CA LEU A 212 -17.44 -8.80 12.13
C LEU A 212 -17.50 -8.67 13.65
N ASN A 213 -18.68 -8.43 14.21
CA ASN A 213 -18.87 -8.37 15.66
C ASN A 213 -18.46 -9.68 16.35
N VAL A 214 -18.85 -10.85 15.81
CA VAL A 214 -18.42 -12.15 16.35
C VAL A 214 -16.90 -12.36 16.22
N LEU A 215 -16.30 -11.91 15.12
CA LEU A 215 -14.86 -12.07 14.88
C LEU A 215 -14.01 -11.24 15.84
N PHE A 216 -14.37 -9.97 16.05
CA PHE A 216 -13.56 -9.01 16.81
C PHE A 216 -13.95 -8.88 18.28
N SER A 217 -15.09 -9.43 18.71
CA SER A 217 -15.49 -9.43 20.12
C SER A 217 -14.88 -10.61 20.90
N PRO A 218 -14.22 -10.34 22.05
CA PRO A 218 -13.79 -11.40 22.96
C PRO A 218 -15.02 -12.13 23.53
N GLY A 219 -15.07 -13.46 23.42
CA GLY A 219 -16.09 -14.29 24.07
C GLY A 219 -17.29 -14.75 23.23
N LEU A 220 -17.48 -14.24 22.00
CA LEU A 220 -18.52 -14.75 21.08
C LEU A 220 -17.98 -15.92 20.25
N GLY A 221 -18.46 -17.14 20.49
CA GLY A 221 -17.93 -18.36 19.85
C GLY A 221 -18.51 -18.69 18.47
N ALA A 222 -19.74 -18.27 18.19
CA ALA A 222 -20.48 -18.57 16.98
C ALA A 222 -21.57 -17.53 16.75
N ILE A 223 -22.12 -17.46 15.54
CA ILE A 223 -23.35 -16.69 15.32
C ILE A 223 -24.56 -17.58 15.63
N ASN A 224 -25.49 -17.05 16.43
CA ASN A 224 -26.76 -17.69 16.73
C ASN A 224 -27.78 -17.40 15.64
N SER A 225 -28.60 -18.40 15.28
CA SER A 225 -29.65 -18.32 14.25
C SER A 225 -30.65 -17.19 14.47
N ASP A 226 -30.93 -16.87 15.73
CA ASP A 226 -32.15 -16.17 16.11
C ASP A 226 -32.21 -14.70 15.67
N ASN A 227 -31.13 -14.12 15.13
CA ASN A 227 -31.08 -12.69 14.77
C ASN A 227 -30.37 -12.33 13.46
N ILE A 228 -29.81 -13.29 12.71
CA ILE A 228 -28.93 -12.93 11.57
C ILE A 228 -29.73 -12.56 10.33
N PHE A 229 -30.82 -13.24 10.00
CA PHE A 229 -31.58 -12.92 8.78
C PHE A 229 -33.08 -12.94 9.04
N THR A 230 -33.56 -12.06 9.90
CA THR A 230 -34.99 -11.94 10.26
C THR A 230 -35.96 -11.81 9.06
N SER A 231 -35.48 -11.48 7.86
CA SER A 231 -36.24 -11.43 6.61
C SER A 231 -36.23 -12.74 5.78
N LEU A 232 -35.46 -13.75 6.19
CA LEU A 232 -35.40 -15.08 5.57
C LEU A 232 -36.22 -16.08 6.41
N ASN A 233 -36.65 -17.19 5.79
CA ASN A 233 -37.30 -18.29 6.53
C ASN A 233 -36.28 -18.98 7.46
N SER A 234 -36.78 -19.65 8.51
CA SER A 234 -35.95 -20.30 9.54
C SER A 234 -34.96 -21.31 8.96
N GLU A 235 -35.39 -22.11 7.97
CA GLU A 235 -34.53 -23.09 7.31
C GLU A 235 -33.33 -22.46 6.58
N LYS A 236 -33.54 -21.37 5.82
CA LYS A 236 -32.42 -20.66 5.19
C LYS A 236 -31.51 -19.98 6.21
N GLN A 237 -32.07 -19.47 7.32
CA GLN A 237 -31.27 -18.91 8.40
C GLN A 237 -30.32 -19.96 8.98
N GLU A 238 -30.83 -21.14 9.31
CA GLU A 238 -30.04 -22.26 9.84
C GLU A 238 -28.95 -22.71 8.85
N ASN A 239 -29.30 -22.84 7.56
CA ASN A 239 -28.34 -23.21 6.52
C ASN A 239 -27.20 -22.19 6.38
N ILE A 240 -27.51 -20.89 6.43
CA ILE A 240 -26.47 -19.85 6.36
C ILE A 240 -25.61 -19.86 7.64
N CYS A 241 -26.19 -20.08 8.82
CA CYS A 241 -25.43 -20.19 10.07
C CYS A 241 -24.48 -21.39 10.03
N ALA A 242 -24.97 -22.55 9.59
CA ALA A 242 -24.19 -23.78 9.46
C ALA A 242 -23.04 -23.60 8.46
N PHE A 243 -23.25 -22.83 7.39
CA PHE A 243 -22.20 -22.47 6.45
C PHE A 243 -21.19 -21.47 7.02
N LEU A 244 -21.65 -20.43 7.74
CA LEU A 244 -20.80 -19.34 8.23
C LEU A 244 -19.96 -19.71 9.45
N ASN A 245 -20.51 -20.48 10.40
CA ASN A 245 -19.83 -20.77 11.67
C ASN A 245 -18.46 -21.45 11.48
N PRO A 246 -18.29 -22.45 10.58
CA PRO A 246 -16.97 -23.01 10.28
C PRO A 246 -16.01 -21.96 9.70
N LEU A 247 -16.46 -21.12 8.76
CA LEU A 247 -15.64 -20.07 8.15
C LEU A 247 -15.22 -19.01 9.18
N ILE A 248 -16.12 -18.64 10.08
CA ILE A 248 -15.84 -17.70 11.18
C ILE A 248 -14.81 -18.29 12.11
N LEU A 249 -14.92 -19.57 12.48
CA LEU A 249 -13.94 -20.23 13.33
C LEU A 249 -12.56 -20.30 12.66
N GLU A 250 -12.51 -20.65 11.37
CA GLU A 250 -11.27 -20.67 10.59
C GLU A 250 -10.56 -19.30 10.61
N ILE A 251 -11.31 -18.23 10.36
CA ILE A 251 -10.78 -16.86 10.31
C ILE A 251 -10.41 -16.37 11.72
N LYS A 252 -11.28 -16.58 12.72
CA LYS A 252 -11.07 -16.13 14.10
C LYS A 252 -9.79 -16.69 14.71
N ASN A 253 -9.47 -17.95 14.42
CA ASN A 253 -8.24 -18.60 14.88
C ASN A 253 -6.95 -18.02 14.24
N ARG A 254 -7.08 -17.16 13.22
CA ARG A 254 -5.99 -16.54 12.47
C ARG A 254 -5.95 -15.02 12.58
N ILE A 255 -7.00 -14.39 13.13
CA ILE A 255 -7.04 -12.95 13.39
C ILE A 255 -6.10 -12.62 14.58
N PRO A 256 -5.41 -11.47 14.56
CA PRO A 256 -4.64 -11.01 15.71
C PRO A 256 -5.49 -10.91 16.98
N VAL A 257 -4.96 -11.35 18.12
CA VAL A 257 -5.64 -11.24 19.43
C VAL A 257 -5.73 -9.79 19.93
N PHE A 258 -5.11 -8.85 19.22
CA PHE A 258 -5.09 -7.43 19.53
C PHE A 258 -5.78 -6.61 18.44
N PRO A 259 -6.34 -5.43 18.80
CA PRO A 259 -6.83 -4.48 17.80
C PRO A 259 -5.73 -4.11 16.81
N VAL A 260 -6.05 -4.10 15.52
CA VAL A 260 -5.12 -3.66 14.48
C VAL A 260 -5.03 -2.13 14.53
N THR A 261 -3.92 -1.63 15.05
CA THR A 261 -3.62 -0.20 15.19
C THR A 261 -2.21 0.05 14.65
N LYS A 262 -1.83 1.32 14.47
CA LYS A 262 -0.46 1.66 14.06
C LYS A 262 0.59 1.11 15.02
N VAL A 263 0.33 1.14 16.32
CA VAL A 263 1.28 0.67 17.34
C VAL A 263 1.39 -0.85 17.29
N THR A 264 0.27 -1.56 17.26
CA THR A 264 0.26 -3.03 17.24
C THR A 264 0.77 -3.58 15.92
N LEU A 265 0.46 -2.95 14.79
CA LEU A 265 1.02 -3.31 13.49
C LEU A 265 2.53 -3.01 13.44
N ASN A 266 3.03 -1.92 14.01
CA ASN A 266 4.48 -1.70 14.03
C ASN A 266 5.23 -2.76 14.88
N ASN A 267 4.59 -3.24 15.96
CA ASN A 267 5.19 -4.21 16.88
C ASN A 267 5.01 -5.67 16.42
N ALA A 268 3.91 -5.97 15.74
CA ALA A 268 3.56 -7.31 15.26
C ALA A 268 2.85 -7.22 13.90
N PRO A 269 3.53 -6.68 12.86
CA PRO A 269 2.91 -6.34 11.58
C PRO A 269 2.35 -7.54 10.82
N PHE A 270 2.83 -8.72 11.16
CA PHE A 270 2.58 -9.94 10.42
C PHE A 270 1.49 -10.81 11.04
N SER A 271 0.94 -10.38 12.18
CA SER A 271 -0.24 -11.00 12.77
C SER A 271 -1.45 -11.01 11.82
N ILE A 272 -1.59 -9.98 10.99
CA ILE A 272 -2.66 -9.90 9.99
C ILE A 272 -2.37 -10.74 8.73
N ILE A 273 -1.11 -11.08 8.44
CA ILE A 273 -0.76 -11.80 7.20
C ILE A 273 -1.33 -13.22 7.21
N LEU A 274 -1.39 -13.86 8.37
CA LEU A 274 -1.91 -15.23 8.49
C LEU A 274 -3.35 -15.34 7.98
N VAL A 275 -4.22 -14.39 8.38
CA VAL A 275 -5.61 -14.37 7.91
C VAL A 275 -5.71 -13.96 6.44
N LEU A 276 -4.90 -13.00 5.98
CA LEU A 276 -4.90 -12.57 4.58
C LEU A 276 -4.46 -13.69 3.64
N LYS A 277 -3.42 -14.44 4.02
CA LYS A 277 -2.94 -15.61 3.27
C LYS A 277 -4.00 -16.70 3.18
N HIS A 278 -4.65 -17.03 4.30
CA HIS A 278 -5.74 -18.01 4.31
C HIS A 278 -6.89 -17.61 3.38
N ILE A 279 -7.26 -16.33 3.36
CA ILE A 279 -8.28 -15.80 2.45
C ILE A 279 -7.84 -15.97 0.99
N LEU A 280 -6.58 -15.68 0.67
CA LEU A 280 -6.04 -15.85 -0.68
C LEU A 280 -6.02 -17.32 -1.12
N GLU A 281 -5.55 -18.24 -0.27
CA GLU A 281 -5.53 -19.69 -0.55
C GLU A 281 -6.95 -20.22 -0.82
N LYS A 282 -7.95 -19.76 -0.07
CA LYS A 282 -9.36 -20.10 -0.32
C LYS A 282 -9.87 -19.56 -1.66
N TYR A 283 -9.47 -18.35 -2.07
CA TYR A 283 -9.84 -17.85 -3.39
C TYR A 283 -9.18 -18.66 -4.51
N GLU A 284 -7.91 -19.00 -4.36
CA GLU A 284 -7.18 -19.81 -5.34
C GLU A 284 -7.82 -21.19 -5.52
N SER A 285 -8.17 -21.88 -4.43
CA SER A 285 -8.84 -23.19 -4.52
C SER A 285 -10.17 -23.10 -5.28
N LEU A 286 -10.97 -22.06 -5.03
CA LEU A 286 -12.25 -21.84 -5.71
C LEU A 286 -12.09 -21.58 -7.22
N ILE A 287 -11.02 -20.89 -7.64
CA ILE A 287 -10.72 -20.65 -9.05
C ILE A 287 -10.35 -21.94 -9.76
N VAL A 288 -9.58 -22.82 -9.09
CA VAL A 288 -9.15 -24.11 -9.63
C VAL A 288 -10.35 -25.08 -9.75
N GLU A 289 -11.23 -25.11 -8.76
CA GLU A 289 -12.39 -26.00 -8.73
C GLU A 289 -13.50 -25.60 -9.71
N ALA A 290 -13.61 -24.32 -10.05
CA ALA A 290 -14.57 -23.80 -11.03
C ALA A 290 -13.92 -22.71 -11.88
N PRO A 291 -13.24 -23.07 -13.00
CA PRO A 291 -12.67 -22.09 -13.91
C PRO A 291 -13.80 -21.24 -14.50
N LEU A 292 -13.94 -20.00 -14.03
CA LEU A 292 -14.96 -19.07 -14.50
C LEU A 292 -14.81 -18.86 -16.02
N PRO A 293 -15.88 -19.03 -16.83
CA PRO A 293 -15.88 -18.60 -18.22
C PRO A 293 -16.16 -17.10 -18.26
N VAL A 294 -15.24 -16.29 -17.75
CA VAL A 294 -15.46 -14.84 -17.69
C VAL A 294 -14.17 -14.09 -18.05
N PRO A 295 -14.23 -13.08 -18.94
CA PRO A 295 -13.07 -12.28 -19.29
C PRO A 295 -12.49 -11.65 -18.02
N VAL A 296 -11.17 -11.50 -18.01
CA VAL A 296 -10.35 -10.90 -16.93
C VAL A 296 -10.92 -9.56 -16.40
N SER A 297 -11.81 -8.90 -17.15
CA SER A 297 -12.52 -7.68 -16.77
C SER A 297 -13.63 -7.82 -15.69
N GLN A 298 -14.14 -9.03 -15.36
CA GLN A 298 -15.12 -9.21 -14.27
C GLN A 298 -14.55 -9.90 -13.02
N LEU A 299 -13.26 -10.28 -13.04
CA LEU A 299 -12.50 -10.66 -11.85
C LEU A 299 -12.18 -9.41 -11.00
N GLN A 300 -13.16 -8.55 -10.70
CA GLN A 300 -13.01 -7.37 -9.84
C GLN A 300 -13.18 -7.71 -8.34
N ILE A 301 -12.92 -8.94 -7.90
CA ILE A 301 -13.04 -9.29 -6.46
C ILE A 301 -11.78 -10.03 -5.98
N ILE A 302 -11.24 -10.94 -6.77
CA ILE A 302 -10.02 -11.70 -6.41
C ILE A 302 -8.75 -10.83 -6.42
N PRO A 303 -8.60 -9.81 -7.28
CA PRO A 303 -7.51 -8.89 -7.16
C PRO A 303 -7.73 -7.85 -6.06
N HIS A 304 -8.89 -7.71 -5.40
CA HIS A 304 -9.10 -6.54 -4.55
C HIS A 304 -8.19 -6.47 -3.31
N VAL A 305 -7.61 -7.58 -2.85
CA VAL A 305 -6.58 -7.54 -1.77
C VAL A 305 -5.21 -7.07 -2.30
N VAL A 306 -4.95 -7.22 -3.60
CA VAL A 306 -3.68 -6.83 -4.27
C VAL A 306 -3.83 -5.56 -5.14
N ILE A 307 -5.04 -5.21 -5.58
CA ILE A 307 -5.41 -4.10 -6.48
C ILE A 307 -6.02 -2.92 -5.71
N HIS A 308 -6.64 -3.09 -4.52
CA HIS A 308 -6.92 -1.91 -3.69
C HIS A 308 -5.64 -1.31 -3.09
N LEU A 309 -4.56 -2.09 -2.96
CA LEU A 309 -3.21 -1.58 -2.72
C LEU A 309 -2.73 -0.63 -3.85
N LEU A 310 -3.29 -0.76 -5.07
CA LEU A 310 -2.86 -0.07 -6.28
C LEU A 310 -3.67 1.20 -6.63
N LEU A 311 -4.91 1.36 -6.13
CA LEU A 311 -5.79 2.46 -6.56
C LEU A 311 -6.01 3.58 -5.53
N LEU A 312 -5.77 3.35 -4.24
CA LEU A 312 -6.03 4.37 -3.20
C LEU A 312 -4.84 5.30 -2.88
N SER A 313 -3.67 5.08 -3.51
CA SER A 313 -2.53 6.01 -3.43
C SER A 313 -2.41 6.92 -4.67
N ILE A 314 -3.37 6.85 -5.61
CA ILE A 314 -3.31 7.57 -6.88
C ILE A 314 -4.70 8.08 -7.32
N THR A 315 -5.35 8.89 -6.50
CA THR A 315 -6.30 9.91 -6.98
C THR A 315 -6.15 11.17 -6.12
N PRO A 316 -6.29 12.36 -6.71
CA PRO A 316 -5.88 13.65 -6.12
C PRO A 316 -6.58 13.99 -4.81
#